data_AF-A0A2G5T5T8-F1
#
_entry.id   AF-A0A2G5T5T8-F1
#
_cell.length_a   1.000
_cell.length_b   1.000
_cell.length_c   1.000
_cell.angle_alpha   90.00
_cell.angle_beta   90.00
_cell.angle_gamma   90.00
#
_symmetry.space_group_name_H-M   'P 1'
#
loop_
_entity.id
_entity.type
_entity.pdbx_description
1 polymer ?
#
loop_
_entity_poly.entity_id
_entity_poly.type
_entity_poly.pdbx_seq_one_letter_code
_entity_poly.pdbx_strand_id
1 'polypeptide(L)'
;MFIDYSKMSKFKNLEIRTFKTSGYPSYVNHWKEYRFKSLIIAEVMKEYSNVWWLDANIRVEKGNLTELLREEIGDFVEKRGIDNTSSMFSFVYTGHSNFPVLFPDLLTYFPTNSIPLLKSEKHGSQLGANAIFFVKTEFTIEILKWWVLCSLDQTCMNPPGAQVSCHFDKDRNNKFAHCFRFDQSVLNLLLLNCFQDHNKYFFKLGFLFSRTS
;
A
#
# COMPACT_ATOMS: atom_id res chain seq x y z
N MET A 1 13.56 13.82 7.91
CA MET A 1 12.86 14.88 7.16
C MET A 1 12.87 16.13 8.01
N PHE A 2 13.62 17.16 7.60
CA PHE A 2 13.58 18.46 8.26
C PHE A 2 12.46 19.27 7.61
N ILE A 3 11.48 19.68 8.40
CA ILE A 3 10.38 20.51 7.91
C ILE A 3 10.81 21.96 8.08
N ASP A 4 10.93 22.69 6.97
CA ASP A 4 11.20 24.13 6.99
C ASP A 4 9.90 24.89 7.27
N TYR A 5 9.65 25.13 8.56
CA TYR A 5 8.45 25.83 9.05
C TYR A 5 8.29 27.24 8.45
N SER A 6 9.36 27.88 7.98
CA SER A 6 9.29 29.22 7.38
C SER A 6 8.53 29.25 6.05
N LYS A 7 8.49 28.12 5.34
CA LYS A 7 7.78 27.98 4.05
C LYS A 7 6.33 27.55 4.21
N MET A 8 5.91 27.14 5.41
CA MET A 8 4.58 26.58 5.65
C MET A 8 3.46 27.61 5.57
N SER A 9 3.74 28.86 5.95
CA SER A 9 2.76 29.97 5.91
C SER A 9 2.20 30.25 4.52
N LYS A 10 2.87 29.73 3.47
CA LYS A 10 2.44 29.83 2.07
C LYS A 10 1.32 28.86 1.70
N PHE A 11 1.06 27.83 2.50
CA PHE A 11 0.06 26.80 2.21
C PHE A 11 -1.16 26.94 3.12
N LYS A 12 -2.28 27.42 2.58
CA LYS A 12 -3.53 27.64 3.34
C LYS A 12 -4.15 26.35 3.90
N ASN A 13 -3.91 25.21 3.25
CA ASN A 13 -4.51 23.91 3.59
C ASN A 13 -3.46 22.90 4.09
N LEU A 14 -2.37 23.38 4.68
CA LEU A 14 -1.32 22.52 5.23
C LEU A 14 -1.51 22.36 6.74
N GLU A 15 -1.68 21.12 7.18
CA GLU A 15 -1.64 20.75 8.59
C GLU A 15 -0.47 19.79 8.82
N ILE A 16 0.26 19.99 9.92
CA ILE A 16 1.33 19.09 10.34
C ILE A 16 0.98 18.51 11.69
N ARG A 17 0.98 17.18 11.76
CA ARG A 17 0.70 16.42 12.97
C ARG A 17 1.86 15.51 13.30
N THR A 18 2.12 15.32 14.59
CA THR A 18 3.03 14.29 15.07
C THR A 18 2.25 13.00 15.29
N PHE A 19 2.64 11.93 14.60
CA PHE A 19 2.12 10.59 14.90
C PHE A 19 2.67 10.13 16.25
N LYS A 20 1.80 10.05 17.27
CA LYS A 20 2.19 9.68 18.63
C LYS A 20 2.25 8.16 18.73
N THR A 21 3.45 7.61 18.87
CA THR A 21 3.66 6.16 19.02
C THR A 21 3.46 5.66 20.45
N SER A 22 3.22 6.56 21.41
CA SER A 22 2.96 6.23 22.81
C SER A 22 1.72 5.33 22.95
N GLY A 23 1.87 4.19 23.62
CA GLY A 23 0.79 3.20 23.80
C GLY A 23 0.77 2.10 22.73
N TYR A 24 1.50 2.25 21.63
CA TYR A 24 1.76 1.17 20.69
C TYR A 24 2.96 0.32 21.13
N PRO A 25 3.08 -0.93 20.65
CA PRO A 25 4.27 -1.74 20.89
C PRO A 25 5.55 -1.02 20.43
N SER A 26 6.65 -1.25 21.14
CA SER A 26 7.91 -0.53 20.90
C SER A 26 8.43 -0.63 19.46
N TYR A 27 8.21 -1.79 18.81
CA TYR A 27 8.60 -2.04 17.42
C TYR A 27 7.83 -1.24 16.37
N VAL A 28 6.74 -0.54 16.73
CA VAL A 28 6.12 0.45 15.82
C VAL A 28 7.09 1.58 15.47
N ASN A 29 8.09 1.85 16.33
CA ASN A 29 9.14 2.81 16.08
C ASN A 29 10.25 2.29 15.14
N HIS A 30 10.16 1.04 14.65
CA HIS A 30 11.06 0.50 13.64
C HIS A 30 10.61 0.94 12.23
N TRP A 31 10.98 2.16 11.83
CA TRP A 31 10.51 2.80 10.61
C TRP A 31 10.77 2.01 9.31
N LYS A 32 11.80 1.16 9.28
CA LYS A 32 12.11 0.31 8.11
C LYS A 32 11.14 -0.86 7.91
N GLU A 33 10.28 -1.12 8.89
CA GLU A 33 9.22 -2.14 8.83
C GLU A 33 7.87 -1.51 8.41
N TYR A 34 7.82 -0.20 8.17
CA TYR A 34 6.67 0.54 7.62
C TYR A 34 5.31 0.37 8.34
N ARG A 35 5.31 -0.16 9.56
CA ARG A 35 4.13 -0.37 10.42
C ARG A 35 3.24 0.87 10.57
N PHE A 36 3.87 2.04 10.61
CA PHE A 36 3.19 3.31 10.87
C PHE A 36 2.14 3.68 9.81
N LYS A 37 2.26 3.18 8.57
CA LYS A 37 1.36 3.62 7.48
C LYS A 37 -0.10 3.27 7.74
N SER A 38 -0.36 2.01 8.05
CA SER A 38 -1.72 1.52 8.34
C SER A 38 -2.32 2.23 9.55
N LEU A 39 -1.50 2.47 10.59
CA LEU A 39 -1.91 3.15 11.82
C LEU A 39 -2.30 4.61 11.56
N ILE A 40 -1.46 5.34 10.82
CA ILE A 40 -1.76 6.73 10.44
C ILE A 40 -3.01 6.79 9.55
N ILE A 41 -3.13 5.89 8.57
CA ILE A 41 -4.31 5.85 7.69
C ILE A 41 -5.58 5.58 8.51
N ALA A 42 -5.52 4.68 9.49
CA ALA A 42 -6.65 4.39 10.38
C ALA A 42 -7.03 5.57 11.27
N GLU A 43 -6.07 6.37 11.74
CA GLU A 43 -6.34 7.61 12.47
C GLU A 43 -6.97 8.67 11.56
N VAL A 44 -6.36 8.93 10.39
CA VAL A 44 -6.81 9.95 9.44
C VAL A 44 -8.20 9.62 8.86
N MET A 45 -8.53 8.34 8.64
CA MET A 45 -9.85 7.93 8.16
C MET A 45 -11.00 8.13 9.17
N LYS A 46 -10.70 8.45 10.43
CA LYS A 46 -11.74 8.91 11.37
C LYS A 46 -12.28 10.28 10.98
N GLU A 47 -11.46 11.09 10.34
CA GLU A 47 -11.75 12.49 10.00
C GLU A 47 -12.08 12.66 8.50
N TYR A 48 -11.46 11.88 7.62
CA TYR A 48 -11.57 12.04 6.18
C TYR A 48 -12.07 10.77 5.48
N SER A 49 -13.00 10.94 4.55
CA SER A 49 -13.54 9.82 3.75
C SER A 49 -12.67 9.46 2.54
N ASN A 50 -11.73 10.32 2.14
CA ASN A 50 -10.85 10.10 1.00
C ASN A 50 -9.42 10.47 1.41
N VAL A 51 -8.47 9.56 1.22
CA VAL A 51 -7.08 9.72 1.69
C VAL A 51 -6.12 9.36 0.57
N TRP A 52 -5.18 10.26 0.26
CA TRP A 52 -3.97 9.91 -0.48
C TRP A 52 -2.81 9.68 0.48
N TRP A 53 -2.21 8.50 0.38
CA TRP A 53 -0.91 8.24 0.98
C TRP A 53 0.18 8.41 -0.08
N LEU A 54 1.20 9.21 0.22
CA LEU A 54 2.40 9.37 -0.59
C LEU A 54 3.63 9.23 0.32
N ASP A 55 4.55 8.34 -0.03
CA ASP A 55 5.84 8.26 0.66
C ASP A 55 6.62 9.56 0.48
N ALA A 56 7.50 9.89 1.44
CA ALA A 56 8.20 11.18 1.46
C ALA A 56 9.11 11.44 0.24
N ASN A 57 9.43 10.39 -0.52
CA ASN A 57 10.21 10.50 -1.76
C ASN A 57 9.33 10.51 -3.02
N ILE A 58 8.02 10.69 -2.90
CA ILE A 58 7.08 10.76 -4.02
C ILE A 58 6.61 12.20 -4.23
N ARG A 59 6.68 12.65 -5.49
CA ARG A 59 6.21 13.96 -5.93
C ARG A 59 5.11 13.79 -6.97
N VAL A 60 4.13 14.70 -6.93
CA VAL A 60 3.10 14.81 -7.97
C VAL A 60 3.58 15.81 -9.02
N GLU A 61 3.69 15.38 -10.28
CA GLU A 61 4.30 16.16 -11.36
C GLU A 61 3.31 17.07 -12.11
N LYS A 62 2.00 16.77 -12.07
CA LYS A 62 0.98 17.51 -12.82
C LYS A 62 -0.21 17.92 -11.95
N GLY A 63 -0.87 19.01 -12.33
CA GLY A 63 -2.18 19.38 -11.80
C GLY A 63 -3.29 18.42 -12.22
N ASN A 64 -4.50 18.63 -11.70
CA ASN A 64 -5.74 17.90 -12.03
C ASN A 64 -5.79 16.42 -11.60
N LEU A 65 -4.92 15.98 -10.68
CA LEU A 65 -4.90 14.60 -10.19
C LEU A 65 -6.28 14.12 -9.71
N THR A 66 -7.04 14.97 -9.01
CA THR A 66 -8.39 14.63 -8.53
C THR A 66 -9.37 14.37 -9.66
N GLU A 67 -9.29 15.14 -10.74
CA GLU A 67 -10.21 14.99 -11.87
C GLU A 67 -9.90 13.72 -12.67
N LEU A 68 -8.62 13.49 -12.98
CA LEU A 68 -8.17 12.28 -13.66
C LEU A 68 -8.50 11.03 -12.84
N LEU A 69 -8.35 11.10 -11.52
CA LEU A 69 -8.73 10.02 -10.61
C LEU A 69 -10.23 9.71 -10.68
N ARG A 70 -11.07 10.76 -10.68
CA ARG A 70 -12.53 10.63 -10.78
C ARG A 70 -12.94 9.98 -12.11
N GLU A 71 -12.30 10.37 -13.21
CA GLU A 71 -12.49 9.76 -14.53
C GLU A 71 -12.11 8.28 -14.52
N GLU A 72 -10.93 7.90 -14.02
CA GLU A 72 -10.48 6.50 -14.01
C GLU A 72 -11.35 5.61 -13.11
N ILE A 73 -11.82 6.13 -11.96
CA ILE A 73 -12.80 5.43 -11.11
C ILE A 73 -14.12 5.23 -11.86
N GLY A 74 -14.63 6.26 -12.54
CA GLY A 74 -15.86 6.19 -13.33
C GLY A 74 -15.76 5.09 -14.41
N ASP A 75 -14.65 5.09 -15.14
CA ASP A 75 -14.32 4.08 -16.15
C ASP A 75 -14.31 2.65 -15.58
N PHE A 76 -13.76 2.45 -14.38
CA PHE A 76 -13.74 1.14 -13.73
C PHE A 76 -15.13 0.69 -13.31
N VAL A 77 -15.91 1.60 -12.70
CA VAL A 77 -17.28 1.31 -12.28
C VAL A 77 -18.16 0.98 -13.48
N GLU A 78 -18.03 1.70 -14.60
CA GLU A 78 -18.77 1.42 -15.83
C GLU A 78 -18.42 0.05 -16.41
N LYS A 79 -17.12 -0.29 -16.47
CA LYS A 79 -16.65 -1.54 -17.11
C LYS A 79 -16.84 -2.79 -16.24
N ARG A 80 -16.82 -2.64 -14.91
CA ARG A 80 -16.74 -3.78 -13.97
C ARG A 80 -17.92 -3.86 -13.01
N GLY A 81 -18.66 -2.77 -12.83
CA GLY A 81 -19.62 -2.59 -11.75
C GLY A 81 -18.97 -2.09 -10.46
N ILE A 82 -19.77 -1.42 -9.63
CA ILE A 82 -19.32 -0.85 -8.36
C ILE A 82 -18.79 -1.93 -7.40
N ASP A 83 -19.46 -3.08 -7.31
CA ASP A 83 -19.11 -4.18 -6.41
C ASP A 83 -17.79 -4.88 -6.77
N ASN A 84 -17.36 -4.78 -8.04
CA ASN A 84 -16.11 -5.35 -8.53
C ASN A 84 -14.98 -4.31 -8.65
N THR A 85 -15.23 -3.08 -8.21
CA THR A 85 -14.25 -2.00 -8.21
C THR A 85 -13.73 -1.83 -6.78
N SER A 86 -12.40 -1.85 -6.61
CA SER A 86 -11.80 -1.62 -5.30
C SER A 86 -12.16 -0.23 -4.75
N SER A 87 -12.00 -0.03 -3.44
CA SER A 87 -11.99 1.31 -2.82
C SER A 87 -10.60 1.69 -2.29
N MET A 88 -9.58 0.90 -2.64
CA MET A 88 -8.17 1.12 -2.34
C MET A 88 -7.38 0.89 -3.62
N PHE A 89 -6.57 1.86 -4.03
CA PHE A 89 -5.91 1.82 -5.34
C PHE A 89 -4.45 2.24 -5.26
N SER A 90 -3.57 1.37 -5.75
CA SER A 90 -2.15 1.71 -5.92
C SER A 90 -1.90 2.32 -7.30
N PHE A 91 -0.98 3.27 -7.35
CA PHE A 91 -0.53 3.91 -8.59
C PHE A 91 0.80 3.35 -9.11
N VAL A 92 1.39 2.36 -8.43
CA VAL A 92 2.77 1.94 -8.70
C VAL A 92 2.85 0.46 -9.03
N TYR A 93 3.32 0.15 -10.23
CA TYR A 93 3.67 -1.20 -10.64
C TYR A 93 5.12 -1.52 -10.27
N THR A 94 5.39 -2.68 -9.67
CA THR A 94 6.74 -3.03 -9.17
C THR A 94 7.57 -3.91 -10.11
N GLY A 95 6.96 -4.45 -11.16
CA GLY A 95 7.64 -5.32 -12.13
C GLY A 95 8.03 -6.69 -11.58
N HIS A 96 7.28 -7.19 -10.60
CA HIS A 96 7.39 -8.54 -10.06
C HIS A 96 6.07 -8.99 -9.43
N SER A 97 5.86 -10.31 -9.32
CA SER A 97 4.70 -10.88 -8.65
C SER A 97 4.75 -10.72 -7.13
N ASN A 98 3.68 -11.12 -6.44
CA ASN A 98 3.62 -11.14 -4.99
C ASN A 98 4.57 -12.18 -4.36
N PHE A 99 4.72 -13.33 -5.01
CA PHE A 99 5.44 -14.49 -4.46
C PHE A 99 6.91 -14.21 -4.08
N PRO A 100 7.75 -13.54 -4.89
CA PRO A 100 9.15 -13.30 -4.58
C PRO A 100 9.40 -12.53 -3.28
N VAL A 101 8.45 -11.70 -2.85
CA VAL A 101 8.64 -10.73 -1.77
C VAL A 101 7.71 -10.99 -0.58
N LEU A 102 7.10 -12.17 -0.55
CA LEU A 102 6.18 -12.60 0.48
C LEU A 102 6.87 -13.66 1.34
N PHE A 103 6.99 -13.38 2.63
CA PHE A 103 7.47 -14.38 3.58
C PHE A 103 6.37 -15.43 3.82
N PRO A 104 6.68 -16.74 3.74
CA PRO A 104 5.69 -17.80 3.96
C PRO A 104 4.97 -17.69 5.31
N ASP A 105 5.64 -17.21 6.36
CA ASP A 105 5.08 -16.97 7.69
C ASP A 105 3.88 -16.03 7.67
N LEU A 106 3.82 -15.08 6.73
CA LEU A 106 2.64 -14.22 6.59
C LEU A 106 1.37 -15.03 6.26
N LEU A 107 1.52 -16.17 5.59
CA LEU A 107 0.39 -17.04 5.22
C LEU A 107 -0.22 -17.76 6.43
N THR A 108 0.46 -17.81 7.58
CA THR A 108 -0.15 -18.33 8.82
C THR A 108 -1.12 -17.33 9.44
N TYR A 109 -0.96 -16.03 9.13
CA TYR A 109 -1.90 -14.97 9.52
C TYR A 109 -2.99 -14.79 8.47
N PHE A 110 -2.62 -14.76 7.19
CA PHE A 110 -3.52 -14.53 6.07
C PHE A 110 -3.33 -15.61 5.01
N PRO A 111 -4.10 -16.71 5.06
CA PRO A 111 -4.03 -17.75 4.05
C PRO A 111 -4.30 -17.18 2.66
N THR A 112 -3.50 -17.56 1.66
CA THR A 112 -3.72 -17.15 0.27
C THR A 112 -4.76 -18.04 -0.40
N ASN A 113 -5.55 -17.47 -1.30
CA ASN A 113 -6.44 -18.26 -2.16
C ASN A 113 -5.67 -19.20 -3.10
N SER A 114 -4.48 -18.81 -3.55
CA SER A 114 -3.75 -19.54 -4.58
C SER A 114 -2.26 -19.13 -4.65
N ILE A 115 -1.37 -20.10 -4.42
CA ILE A 115 0.07 -19.94 -4.66
C ILE A 115 0.38 -19.65 -6.15
N PRO A 116 -0.23 -20.36 -7.13
CA PRO A 116 -0.09 -19.99 -8.55
C PRO A 116 -0.49 -18.54 -8.84
N LEU A 117 -1.54 -18.05 -8.17
CA LEU A 117 -1.97 -16.66 -8.34
C LEU A 117 -0.92 -15.68 -7.82
N LEU A 118 -0.31 -15.92 -6.65
CA LEU A 118 0.78 -15.08 -6.13
C LEU A 118 1.99 -15.00 -7.08
N LYS A 119 2.19 -16.02 -7.92
CA LYS A 119 3.26 -16.08 -8.93
C LYS A 119 2.87 -15.46 -10.27
N SER A 120 1.58 -15.19 -10.49
CA SER A 120 1.07 -14.71 -11.77
C SER A 120 1.52 -13.27 -12.04
N GLU A 121 2.27 -13.05 -13.11
CA GLU A 121 2.59 -11.71 -13.60
C GLU A 121 1.31 -10.95 -14.00
N LYS A 122 0.37 -11.65 -14.65
CA LYS A 122 -0.83 -11.04 -15.22
C LYS A 122 -1.86 -10.63 -14.18
N HIS A 123 -2.01 -11.40 -13.10
CA HIS A 123 -3.09 -11.20 -12.12
C HIS A 123 -2.58 -11.02 -10.69
N GLY A 124 -1.41 -11.53 -10.34
CA GLY A 124 -0.84 -11.46 -9.00
C GLY A 124 0.41 -10.59 -8.88
N SER A 125 0.52 -9.54 -9.70
CA SER A 125 1.62 -8.57 -9.57
C SER A 125 1.58 -7.84 -8.24
N GLN A 126 2.75 -7.62 -7.65
CA GLN A 126 2.90 -6.79 -6.46
C GLN A 126 2.79 -5.32 -6.89
N LEU A 127 1.91 -4.57 -6.24
CA LEU A 127 1.79 -3.14 -6.39
C LEU A 127 2.50 -2.38 -5.27
N GLY A 128 2.96 -1.17 -5.56
CA GLY A 128 3.68 -0.33 -4.60
C GLY A 128 2.75 0.24 -3.53
N ALA A 129 3.24 0.36 -2.30
CA ALA A 129 2.52 0.99 -1.17
C ALA A 129 3.06 2.40 -0.86
N ASN A 130 3.70 3.01 -1.84
CA ASN A 130 4.32 4.32 -1.76
C ASN A 130 3.46 5.44 -2.37
N ALA A 131 2.42 5.09 -3.15
CA ALA A 131 1.39 6.00 -3.61
C ALA A 131 0.06 5.24 -3.69
N ILE A 132 -0.87 5.53 -2.78
CA ILE A 132 -2.15 4.82 -2.67
C ILE A 132 -3.29 5.81 -2.43
N PHE A 133 -4.43 5.60 -3.10
CA PHE A 133 -5.70 6.25 -2.79
C PHE A 133 -6.63 5.33 -2.04
N PHE A 134 -7.30 5.85 -1.02
CA PHE A 134 -8.30 5.14 -0.25
C PHE A 134 -9.60 5.92 -0.20
N VAL A 135 -10.71 5.22 -0.40
CA VAL A 135 -12.07 5.70 -0.17
C VAL A 135 -12.63 4.95 1.03
N LYS A 136 -13.17 5.68 2.01
CA LYS A 136 -13.75 5.12 3.23
C LYS A 136 -15.07 4.42 2.89
N THR A 137 -15.00 3.11 2.76
CA THR A 137 -16.11 2.18 2.57
C THR A 137 -16.05 1.10 3.66
N GLU A 138 -17.11 0.32 3.84
CA GLU A 138 -17.07 -0.84 4.74
C GLU A 138 -15.94 -1.81 4.36
N PHE A 139 -15.74 -2.04 3.06
CA PHE A 139 -14.65 -2.85 2.53
C PHE A 139 -13.27 -2.30 2.93
N THR A 140 -13.01 -1.01 2.68
CA THR A 140 -11.73 -0.38 3.01
C THR A 140 -11.45 -0.46 4.51
N ILE A 141 -12.47 -0.24 5.34
CA ILE A 141 -12.33 -0.35 6.80
C ILE A 141 -12.01 -1.79 7.20
N GLU A 142 -12.61 -2.79 6.56
CA GLU A 142 -12.32 -4.20 6.84
C GLU A 142 -10.88 -4.58 6.47
N ILE A 143 -10.40 -4.21 5.28
CA ILE A 143 -9.00 -4.43 4.89
C ILE A 143 -8.05 -3.69 5.85
N LEU A 144 -8.38 -2.44 6.21
CA LEU A 144 -7.56 -1.64 7.09
C LEU A 144 -7.46 -2.22 8.50
N LYS A 145 -8.52 -2.85 9.04
CA LYS A 145 -8.44 -3.56 10.33
C LYS A 145 -7.38 -4.64 10.29
N TRP A 146 -7.40 -5.51 9.28
CA TRP A 146 -6.41 -6.59 9.16
C TRP A 146 -5.00 -6.07 8.95
N TRP A 147 -4.85 -5.00 8.16
CA TRP A 147 -3.56 -4.35 7.96
C TRP A 147 -3.00 -3.72 9.25
N VAL A 148 -3.86 -3.07 10.04
CA VAL A 148 -3.54 -2.53 11.37
C VAL A 148 -3.16 -3.65 12.34
N LEU A 149 -3.96 -4.72 12.42
CA LEU A 149 -3.67 -5.86 13.30
C LEU A 149 -2.30 -6.47 12.99
N CYS A 150 -1.97 -6.67 11.72
CA CYS A 150 -0.64 -7.15 11.33
C CYS A 150 0.47 -6.16 11.70
N SER A 151 0.21 -4.85 11.59
CA SER A 151 1.18 -3.81 11.94
C SER A 151 1.47 -3.77 13.45
N LEU A 152 0.49 -4.15 14.26
CA LEU A 152 0.57 -4.26 15.72
C LEU A 152 1.10 -5.60 16.21
N ASP A 153 1.31 -6.57 15.32
CA ASP A 153 1.91 -7.86 15.64
C ASP A 153 3.35 -7.91 15.12
N GLN A 154 4.30 -8.25 16.00
CA GLN A 154 5.73 -8.20 15.66
C GLN A 154 6.06 -9.12 14.49
N THR A 155 5.62 -10.38 14.56
CA THR A 155 5.99 -11.44 13.62
C THR A 155 5.15 -11.43 12.35
N CYS A 156 3.94 -10.84 12.37
CA CYS A 156 3.18 -10.63 11.15
C CYS A 156 3.87 -9.63 10.20
N MET A 157 4.24 -8.45 10.70
CA MET A 157 4.86 -7.42 9.86
C MET A 157 6.38 -7.61 9.68
N ASN A 158 7.07 -8.24 10.64
CA ASN A 158 8.51 -8.49 10.54
C ASN A 158 8.83 -9.92 11.00
N PRO A 159 8.49 -10.93 10.19
CA PRO A 159 8.79 -12.32 10.53
C PRO A 159 10.31 -12.55 10.64
N PRO A 160 10.77 -13.54 11.44
CA PRO A 160 12.19 -13.82 11.59
C PRO A 160 12.91 -14.00 10.25
N GLY A 161 14.01 -13.25 10.05
CA GLY A 161 14.79 -13.27 8.81
C GLY A 161 14.30 -12.30 7.72
N ALA A 162 13.20 -11.57 7.93
CA ALA A 162 12.76 -10.53 7.01
C ALA A 162 13.79 -9.40 6.89
N GLN A 163 13.99 -8.94 5.66
CA GLN A 163 14.88 -7.84 5.32
C GLN A 163 14.34 -7.03 4.15
N VAL A 164 14.75 -5.76 4.08
CA VAL A 164 14.27 -4.80 3.07
C VAL A 164 14.90 -5.03 1.69
N SER A 165 16.18 -5.41 1.64
CA SER A 165 16.93 -5.53 0.38
C SER A 165 16.56 -6.81 -0.36
N CYS A 166 16.13 -6.68 -1.61
CA CYS A 166 15.72 -7.80 -2.46
C CYS A 166 16.82 -8.19 -3.45
N HIS A 167 17.03 -9.50 -3.58
CA HIS A 167 17.94 -10.10 -4.55
C HIS A 167 17.12 -10.90 -5.55
N PHE A 168 16.73 -10.25 -6.64
CA PHE A 168 15.93 -10.88 -7.68
C PHE A 168 16.80 -11.71 -8.63
N ASP A 169 16.31 -12.91 -8.93
CA ASP A 169 16.75 -13.69 -10.08
C ASP A 169 16.24 -13.08 -11.40
N LYS A 170 16.70 -13.64 -12.54
CA LYS A 170 16.13 -13.33 -13.87
C LYS A 170 14.61 -13.57 -13.89
N ASP A 171 14.16 -14.64 -13.24
CA ASP A 171 12.74 -14.88 -12.99
C ASP A 171 12.31 -14.09 -11.76
N ARG A 172 11.67 -12.95 -12.01
CA ARG A 172 11.16 -12.03 -10.99
C ARG A 172 9.78 -12.41 -10.48
N ASN A 173 9.24 -13.57 -10.82
CA ASN A 173 7.86 -13.94 -10.49
C ASN A 173 7.74 -15.24 -9.70
N ASN A 174 8.65 -16.21 -9.91
CA ASN A 174 8.48 -17.55 -9.33
C ASN A 174 9.51 -17.91 -8.26
N LYS A 175 10.50 -17.04 -8.02
CA LYS A 175 11.60 -17.29 -7.09
C LYS A 175 11.60 -16.28 -5.95
N PHE A 176 11.84 -16.77 -4.74
CA PHE A 176 11.94 -15.92 -3.56
C PHE A 176 13.15 -15.00 -3.68
N ALA A 177 12.92 -13.69 -3.52
CA ALA A 177 13.93 -12.65 -3.69
C ALA A 177 14.68 -12.34 -2.39
N HIS A 178 14.59 -13.22 -1.40
CA HIS A 178 15.26 -13.10 -0.10
C HIS A 178 14.93 -11.79 0.64
N CYS A 179 13.71 -11.28 0.50
CA CYS A 179 13.29 -10.04 1.13
C CYS A 179 11.80 -10.06 1.49
N PHE A 180 11.39 -9.08 2.30
CA PHE A 180 10.01 -8.80 2.61
C PHE A 180 9.69 -7.34 2.32
N ARG A 181 8.52 -7.07 1.76
CA ARG A 181 8.06 -5.69 1.50
C ARG A 181 7.06 -5.19 2.55
N PHE A 182 7.04 -5.82 3.72
CA PHE A 182 6.35 -5.32 4.92
C PHE A 182 4.89 -4.93 4.65
N ASP A 183 4.55 -3.67 4.90
CA ASP A 183 3.24 -3.06 4.70
C ASP A 183 2.68 -3.33 3.30
N GLN A 184 3.55 -3.27 2.29
CA GLN A 184 3.21 -3.48 0.89
C GLN A 184 2.81 -4.94 0.64
N SER A 185 3.58 -5.91 1.15
CA SER A 185 3.27 -7.34 0.97
C SER A 185 1.97 -7.72 1.67
N VAL A 186 1.72 -7.18 2.87
CA VAL A 186 0.48 -7.42 3.63
C VAL A 186 -0.72 -6.87 2.86
N LEU A 187 -0.67 -5.61 2.43
CA LEU A 187 -1.78 -4.98 1.72
C LEU A 187 -2.09 -5.68 0.39
N ASN A 188 -1.07 -6.04 -0.39
CA ASN A 188 -1.29 -6.77 -1.65
C ASN A 188 -1.89 -8.16 -1.42
N LEU A 189 -1.44 -8.89 -0.40
CA LEU A 189 -2.01 -10.20 -0.08
C LEU A 189 -3.50 -10.09 0.29
N LEU A 190 -3.86 -9.13 1.15
CA LEU A 190 -5.24 -8.88 1.55
C LEU A 190 -6.12 -8.53 0.34
N LEU A 191 -5.70 -7.58 -0.49
CA LEU A 191 -6.46 -7.16 -1.67
C LEU A 191 -6.54 -8.27 -2.73
N LEU A 192 -5.46 -9.02 -2.96
CA LEU A 192 -5.45 -10.11 -3.93
C LEU A 192 -6.35 -11.27 -3.49
N ASN A 193 -6.46 -11.54 -2.19
CA ASN A 193 -7.39 -12.53 -1.66
C ASN A 193 -8.86 -12.12 -1.90
N CYS A 194 -9.18 -10.83 -1.90
CA CYS A 194 -10.53 -10.36 -2.21
C CYS A 194 -10.82 -10.35 -3.72
N PHE A 195 -9.88 -9.85 -4.52
CA PHE A 195 -10.14 -9.51 -5.93
C PHE A 195 -9.67 -10.56 -6.93
N GLN A 196 -8.69 -11.37 -6.55
CA GLN A 196 -7.97 -12.34 -7.37
C GLN A 196 -7.32 -11.77 -8.66
N ASP A 197 -7.28 -10.44 -8.78
CA ASP A 197 -6.68 -9.74 -9.90
C ASP A 197 -6.24 -8.33 -9.46
N HIS A 198 -4.93 -8.06 -9.50
CA HIS A 198 -4.37 -6.76 -9.14
C HIS A 198 -4.85 -5.62 -10.03
N ASN A 199 -5.30 -5.90 -11.26
CA ASN A 199 -5.85 -4.89 -12.15
C ASN A 199 -7.15 -4.28 -11.63
N LYS A 200 -7.80 -4.88 -10.61
CA LYS A 200 -8.98 -4.34 -9.93
C LYS A 200 -8.65 -3.23 -8.91
N TYR A 201 -7.39 -3.13 -8.50
CA TYR A 201 -6.92 -2.14 -7.51
C TYR A 201 -5.61 -1.44 -7.96
N PHE A 202 -5.32 -1.45 -9.26
CA PHE A 202 -4.22 -0.73 -9.89
C PHE A 202 -4.74 0.39 -10.79
N PHE A 203 -4.20 1.60 -10.61
CA PHE A 203 -4.46 2.75 -11.47
C PHE A 203 -3.36 3.01 -12.48
N LYS A 204 -3.75 3.40 -13.68
CA LYS A 204 -2.85 3.74 -14.80
C LYS A 204 -2.29 5.15 -14.68
N LEU A 205 -2.79 5.94 -13.72
CA LEU A 205 -2.31 7.29 -13.41
C LEU A 205 -0.95 7.34 -12.70
N GLY A 206 -0.21 6.22 -12.63
CA GLY A 206 1.14 6.16 -12.07
C GLY A 206 2.13 7.16 -12.67
N PHE A 207 1.94 7.56 -13.94
CA PHE A 207 2.77 8.56 -14.61
C PHE A 207 2.69 9.97 -14.00
N LEU A 208 1.71 10.23 -13.13
CA LEU A 208 1.58 11.50 -12.40
C LEU A 208 2.54 11.60 -11.22
N PHE A 209 3.17 10.49 -10.83
CA PHE A 209 4.05 10.40 -9.68
C PHE A 209 5.50 10.17 -10.13
N SER A 210 6.43 10.92 -9.54
CA SER A 210 7.87 10.73 -9.71
C SER A 210 8.54 10.46 -8.37
N ARG A 211 9.74 9.86 -8.41
CA ARG A 211 10.58 9.70 -7.22
C ARG A 211 11.58 10.84 -7.15
N THR A 212 11.68 11.47 -5.98
CA THR A 212 12.78 12.39 -5.68
C THR A 212 14.01 11.56 -5.28
N SER A 213 15.18 11.97 -5.79
CA SER A 213 16.50 11.43 -5.43
C SER A 213 16.86 11.67 -3.98
#